data_AF-J9FDG4-F1
#
_entry.id   AF-J9FDG4-F1
#
_cell.length_a   1.000
_cell.length_b   1.000
_cell.length_c   1.000
_cell.angle_alpha   90.00
_cell.angle_beta   90.00
_cell.angle_gamma   90.00
#
_symmetry.space_group_name_H-M   'P 1'
#
loop_
_entity.id
_entity.type
_entity.pdbx_description
1 polymer ?
#
loop_
_entity_poly.entity_id
_entity_poly.type
_entity_poly.pdbx_seq_one_letter_code
_entity_poly.pdbx_strand_id
1 'polypeptide(L)'
;MDTFMYCCAPCKPRYRRLVDAIYPSSLTEGLINSNMQKLTFYAISRPEKLDRIGEYIVLRLSRDLYHQRYNQVKISIEAMDQLLQSCHDLSSLNKFIEHFLKMLQKLLETNHFQMEKLATDSFVNFANIEENTPAYHREYDFFISKFASMCYANNSETSKDARYAGLRGLRGVMWKLTTDPLQTSIWGRQYMDKIIPSILFNLQEEDSEESREKRNNHFSVIDQPYAMDGVAENPKALADQFLRELMAKAPFGLVSVLDPVLKHCDLHTKWEPPPIFAVYTFRAIMYSVKDPSFVIQALITHLENMSNSNASVRIGIAMVLSSIVSIAGTSIGPSLIG
;
A
#
# COMPACT_ATOMS: atom_id res chain seq x y z
N MET A 1 -15.16 -64.30 -20.35
CA MET A 1 -16.35 -63.78 -19.62
C MET A 1 -15.91 -63.48 -18.20
N ASP A 2 -14.87 -62.66 -18.05
CA ASP A 2 -14.93 -61.19 -18.06
C ASP A 2 -15.72 -60.74 -16.83
N THR A 3 -15.12 -60.07 -15.86
CA THR A 3 -14.62 -58.71 -16.08
C THR A 3 -13.63 -58.34 -14.97
N PHE A 4 -12.38 -58.08 -15.34
CA PHE A 4 -11.44 -57.34 -14.52
C PHE A 4 -11.93 -55.89 -14.45
N MET A 5 -12.47 -55.48 -13.31
CA MET A 5 -12.82 -54.08 -13.04
C MET A 5 -11.55 -53.32 -12.65
N TYR A 6 -10.77 -52.90 -13.65
CA TYR A 6 -9.70 -51.93 -13.46
C TYR A 6 -10.32 -50.57 -13.08
N CYS A 7 -10.31 -50.25 -11.80
CA CYS A 7 -10.60 -48.91 -11.29
C CYS A 7 -9.49 -47.95 -11.73
N CYS A 8 -9.60 -47.38 -12.94
CA CYS A 8 -8.83 -46.22 -13.35
C CYS A 8 -9.25 -45.02 -12.49
N ALA A 9 -8.51 -44.73 -11.43
CA ALA A 9 -8.54 -43.41 -10.81
C ALA A 9 -8.33 -42.35 -11.91
N PRO A 10 -9.10 -41.25 -11.95
CA PRO A 10 -8.97 -40.27 -13.02
C PRO A 10 -7.53 -39.71 -13.01
N CYS A 11 -6.78 -39.96 -14.08
CA CYS A 11 -5.41 -39.50 -14.25
C CYS A 11 -5.34 -37.99 -13.96
N LYS A 12 -4.58 -37.61 -12.93
CA LYS A 12 -4.44 -36.21 -12.51
C LYS A 12 -4.04 -35.34 -13.72
N PRO A 13 -4.79 -34.24 -14.02
CA PRO A 13 -4.49 -33.37 -15.15
C PRO A 13 -3.03 -32.91 -15.15
N ARG A 14 -2.43 -32.76 -16.35
CA ARG A 14 -1.00 -32.43 -16.50
C ARG A 14 -0.60 -31.17 -15.72
N TYR A 15 -1.41 -30.11 -15.78
CA TYR A 15 -1.13 -28.86 -15.07
C TYR A 15 -1.03 -29.07 -13.56
N ARG A 16 -1.91 -29.89 -12.96
CA ARG A 16 -1.86 -30.17 -11.52
C ARG A 16 -0.61 -30.95 -11.14
N ARG A 17 -0.17 -31.91 -11.98
CA ARG A 17 1.08 -32.65 -11.77
C ARG A 17 2.31 -31.74 -11.82
N LEU A 18 2.33 -30.77 -12.74
CA LEU A 18 3.39 -29.76 -12.81
C LEU A 18 3.39 -28.87 -11.56
N VAL A 19 2.21 -28.46 -11.08
CA VAL A 19 2.09 -27.71 -9.82
C VAL A 19 2.51 -28.56 -8.63
N ASP A 20 2.19 -29.86 -8.53
CA ASP A 20 2.69 -30.65 -7.39
C ASP A 20 4.21 -30.79 -7.40
N ALA A 21 4.80 -30.88 -8.59
CA ALA A 21 6.23 -31.11 -8.76
C ALA A 21 7.10 -29.93 -8.29
N ILE A 22 6.53 -28.74 -8.12
CA ILE A 22 7.29 -27.59 -7.58
C ILE A 22 7.47 -27.66 -6.05
N TYR A 23 6.69 -28.51 -5.37
CA TYR A 23 6.77 -28.69 -3.92
C TYR A 23 7.70 -29.87 -3.58
N PRO A 24 8.72 -29.67 -2.73
CA PRO A 24 9.61 -30.73 -2.29
C PRO A 24 8.92 -31.71 -1.36
N SER A 25 9.50 -32.92 -1.27
CA SER A 25 9.06 -33.94 -0.31
C SER A 25 9.51 -33.60 1.12
N SER A 26 10.64 -32.91 1.26
CA SER A 26 11.10 -32.37 2.54
C SER A 26 10.38 -31.06 2.88
N LEU A 27 9.99 -30.88 4.14
CA LEU A 27 9.34 -29.65 4.61
C LEU A 27 10.32 -28.49 4.83
N THR A 28 11.63 -28.71 4.75
CA THR A 28 12.68 -27.70 4.96
C THR A 28 13.22 -27.11 3.66
N GLU A 29 12.97 -27.77 2.53
CA GLU A 29 13.42 -27.31 1.21
C GLU A 29 12.46 -26.27 0.63
N GLY A 30 13.01 -25.34 -0.16
CA GLY A 30 12.25 -24.31 -0.87
C GLY A 30 11.69 -24.78 -2.20
N LEU A 31 11.22 -23.82 -3.00
CA LEU A 31 10.69 -24.07 -4.34
C LEU A 31 11.70 -24.80 -5.23
N ILE A 32 11.26 -25.86 -5.91
CA ILE A 32 12.12 -26.59 -6.87
C ILE A 32 12.20 -25.80 -8.19
N ASN A 33 13.22 -24.96 -8.32
CA ASN A 33 13.42 -24.05 -9.45
C ASN A 33 13.31 -24.72 -10.84
N SER A 34 13.90 -25.90 -11.02
CA SER A 34 13.84 -26.61 -12.32
C SER A 34 12.43 -27.07 -12.68
N ASN A 35 11.59 -27.39 -11.70
CA ASN A 35 10.19 -27.73 -11.92
C ASN A 35 9.34 -26.47 -12.08
N MET A 36 9.70 -25.38 -11.40
CA MET A 36 9.05 -24.09 -11.58
C MET A 36 9.23 -23.57 -13.00
N GLN A 37 10.45 -23.62 -13.55
CA GLN A 37 10.73 -23.26 -14.94
C GLN A 37 9.87 -24.07 -15.93
N LYS A 38 9.67 -25.37 -15.68
CA LYS A 38 8.77 -26.20 -16.51
C LYS A 38 7.32 -25.78 -16.39
N LEU A 39 6.86 -25.38 -15.20
CA LEU A 39 5.51 -24.87 -14.98
C LEU A 39 5.30 -23.53 -15.68
N THR A 40 6.25 -22.60 -15.55
CA THR A 40 6.25 -21.31 -16.25
C THR A 40 6.22 -21.49 -17.75
N PHE A 41 7.10 -22.33 -18.31
CA PHE A 41 7.10 -22.62 -19.74
C PHE A 41 5.76 -23.22 -20.21
N TYR A 42 5.18 -24.11 -19.42
CA TYR A 42 3.87 -24.69 -19.72
C TYR A 42 2.75 -23.65 -19.70
N ALA A 43 2.77 -22.72 -18.74
CA ALA A 43 1.79 -21.64 -18.64
C ALA A 43 1.88 -20.65 -19.81
N ILE A 44 3.10 -20.24 -20.19
CA ILE A 44 3.34 -19.38 -21.36
C ILE A 44 2.91 -20.08 -22.66
N SER A 45 3.26 -21.36 -22.81
CA SER A 45 2.90 -22.15 -24.00
C SER A 45 1.41 -22.44 -24.12
N ARG A 46 0.65 -22.36 -23.00
CA ARG A 46 -0.79 -22.65 -22.93
C ARG A 46 -1.48 -21.65 -22.01
N PRO A 47 -1.66 -20.39 -22.45
CA PRO A 47 -2.21 -19.32 -21.61
C PRO A 47 -3.61 -19.67 -21.06
N GLU A 48 -4.41 -20.47 -21.77
CA GLU A 48 -5.73 -20.91 -21.33
C GLU A 48 -5.70 -21.82 -20.08
N LYS A 49 -4.52 -22.28 -19.66
CA LYS A 49 -4.32 -23.06 -18.44
C LYS A 49 -3.90 -22.22 -17.25
N LEU A 50 -3.46 -20.98 -17.46
CA LEU A 50 -2.93 -20.11 -16.40
C LEU A 50 -3.96 -19.90 -15.28
N ASP A 51 -5.21 -19.64 -15.67
CA ASP A 51 -6.38 -19.54 -14.78
C ASP A 51 -6.47 -20.76 -13.83
N ARG A 52 -6.53 -21.97 -14.39
CA ARG A 52 -6.60 -23.23 -13.61
C ARG A 52 -5.36 -23.52 -12.77
N ILE A 53 -4.19 -23.04 -13.19
CA ILE A 53 -2.95 -23.15 -12.43
C ILE A 53 -3.07 -22.28 -11.16
N GLY A 54 -3.45 -21.01 -11.32
CA GLY A 54 -3.70 -20.10 -10.21
C GLY A 54 -4.72 -20.64 -9.23
N GLU A 55 -5.88 -21.09 -9.72
CA GLU A 55 -6.94 -21.70 -8.90
C GLU A 55 -6.40 -22.85 -8.03
N TYR A 56 -5.62 -23.75 -8.64
CA TYR A 56 -5.10 -24.93 -7.96
C TYR A 56 -4.02 -24.59 -6.92
N ILE A 57 -3.17 -23.59 -7.19
CA ILE A 57 -2.18 -23.11 -6.21
C ILE A 57 -2.91 -22.49 -5.01
N VAL A 58 -3.93 -21.65 -5.22
CA VAL A 58 -4.72 -21.05 -4.14
C VAL A 58 -5.44 -22.11 -3.29
N LEU A 59 -6.01 -23.14 -3.93
CA LEU A 59 -6.62 -24.27 -3.23
C LEU A 59 -5.62 -24.97 -2.30
N ARG A 60 -4.40 -25.21 -2.82
CA ARG A 60 -3.32 -25.85 -2.06
C ARG A 60 -2.84 -24.96 -0.92
N LEU A 61 -2.57 -23.69 -1.19
CA LEU A 61 -2.18 -22.70 -0.18
C LEU A 61 -3.21 -22.59 0.94
N SER A 62 -4.51 -22.61 0.62
CA SER A 62 -5.58 -22.58 1.63
C SER A 62 -5.51 -23.78 2.58
N ARG A 63 -5.28 -24.97 2.04
CA ARG A 63 -5.09 -26.20 2.84
C ARG A 63 -3.81 -26.13 3.66
N ASP A 64 -2.73 -25.61 3.09
CA ASP A 64 -1.43 -25.55 3.74
C ASP A 64 -1.43 -24.50 4.86
N LEU A 65 -2.17 -23.39 4.72
CA LEU A 65 -2.48 -22.42 5.78
C LEU A 65 -3.28 -23.05 6.92
N TYR A 66 -4.34 -23.79 6.60
CA TYR A 66 -5.16 -24.49 7.61
C TYR A 66 -4.32 -25.43 8.48
N HIS A 67 -3.36 -26.14 7.86
CA HIS A 67 -2.42 -27.02 8.55
C HIS A 67 -1.15 -26.34 9.06
N GLN A 68 -1.06 -25.00 9.00
CA GLN A 68 0.09 -24.22 9.46
C GLN A 68 1.44 -24.65 8.84
N ARG A 69 1.41 -25.14 7.59
CA ARG A 69 2.61 -25.55 6.84
C ARG A 69 3.23 -24.35 6.14
N TYR A 70 3.77 -23.41 6.93
CA TYR A 70 4.21 -22.11 6.43
C TYR A 70 5.31 -22.18 5.35
N ASN A 71 6.19 -23.18 5.36
CA ASN A 71 7.17 -23.37 4.28
C ASN A 71 6.48 -23.72 2.95
N GLN A 72 5.44 -24.55 2.98
CA GLN A 72 4.67 -24.89 1.78
C GLN A 72 3.86 -23.67 1.28
N VAL A 73 3.35 -22.85 2.21
CA VAL A 73 2.69 -21.58 1.89
C VAL A 73 3.67 -20.62 1.18
N LYS A 74 4.90 -20.49 1.68
CA LYS A 74 5.95 -19.69 1.02
C LYS A 74 6.22 -20.14 -0.42
N ILE A 75 6.27 -21.45 -0.66
CA ILE A 75 6.45 -22.02 -2.01
C ILE A 75 5.29 -21.64 -2.93
N SER A 76 4.05 -21.68 -2.44
CA SER A 76 2.89 -21.24 -3.22
C SER A 76 2.95 -19.75 -3.59
N ILE A 77 3.39 -18.89 -2.66
CA ILE A 77 3.55 -17.44 -2.90
C ILE A 77 4.63 -17.20 -3.95
N GLU A 78 5.81 -17.79 -3.76
CA GLU A 78 6.94 -17.64 -4.69
C GLU A 78 6.59 -18.13 -6.10
N ALA A 79 5.85 -19.25 -6.20
CA ALA A 79 5.38 -19.76 -7.49
C ALA A 79 4.38 -18.80 -8.16
N MET A 80 3.45 -18.21 -7.40
CA MET A 80 2.48 -17.25 -7.92
C MET A 80 3.17 -15.95 -8.37
N ASP A 81 4.14 -15.44 -7.60
CA ASP A 81 4.96 -14.28 -7.95
C ASP A 81 5.75 -14.51 -9.25
N GLN A 82 6.42 -15.67 -9.38
CA GLN A 82 7.18 -15.99 -10.59
C GLN A 82 6.28 -16.14 -11.82
N LEU A 83 5.09 -16.74 -11.67
CA LEU A 83 4.12 -16.85 -12.76
C LEU A 83 3.59 -15.47 -13.17
N LEU A 84 3.23 -14.63 -12.20
CA LEU A 84 2.78 -13.26 -12.44
C LEU A 84 3.82 -12.47 -13.22
N GLN A 85 5.08 -12.50 -12.77
CA GLN A 85 6.20 -11.83 -13.44
C GLN A 85 6.46 -12.39 -14.84
N SER A 86 6.33 -13.70 -15.05
CA SER A 86 6.65 -14.32 -16.35
C SER A 86 5.50 -14.25 -17.36
N CYS A 87 4.27 -14.01 -16.91
CA CYS A 87 3.06 -14.05 -17.71
C CYS A 87 2.37 -12.68 -17.86
N HIS A 88 3.01 -11.58 -17.42
CA HIS A 88 2.41 -10.23 -17.36
C HIS A 88 1.93 -9.70 -18.72
N ASP A 89 2.48 -10.21 -19.83
CA ASP A 89 2.07 -9.82 -21.18
C ASP A 89 0.90 -10.64 -21.76
N LEU A 90 0.42 -11.68 -21.04
CA LEU A 90 -0.60 -12.58 -21.56
C LEU A 90 -2.01 -12.00 -21.39
N SER A 91 -2.85 -12.11 -22.43
CA SER A 91 -4.26 -11.68 -22.39
C SER A 91 -5.13 -12.43 -21.36
N SER A 92 -4.69 -13.62 -20.92
CA SER A 92 -5.37 -14.44 -19.92
C SER A 92 -5.02 -14.07 -18.46
N LEU A 93 -4.16 -13.06 -18.26
CA LEU A 93 -3.63 -12.69 -16.96
C LEU A 93 -4.69 -12.22 -15.95
N ASN A 94 -5.75 -11.54 -16.41
CA ASN A 94 -6.75 -10.96 -15.52
C ASN A 94 -7.35 -11.96 -14.51
N LYS A 95 -7.73 -13.15 -14.98
CA LYS A 95 -8.26 -14.21 -14.10
C LYS A 95 -7.20 -14.78 -13.16
N PHE A 96 -5.96 -14.88 -13.64
CA PHE A 96 -4.85 -15.29 -12.79
C PHE A 96 -4.60 -14.27 -11.66
N ILE A 97 -4.73 -12.97 -11.94
CA ILE A 97 -4.62 -11.92 -10.94
C ILE A 97 -5.74 -12.01 -9.91
N GLU A 98 -6.97 -12.38 -10.28
CA GLU A 98 -8.03 -12.65 -9.29
C GLU A 98 -7.62 -13.76 -8.31
N HIS A 99 -7.00 -14.84 -8.81
CA HIS A 99 -6.45 -15.89 -7.96
C HIS A 99 -5.27 -15.41 -7.12
N PHE A 100 -4.39 -14.59 -7.68
CA PHE A 100 -3.28 -13.96 -6.96
C PHE A 100 -3.78 -13.06 -5.81
N LEU A 101 -4.72 -12.15 -6.07
CA LEU A 101 -5.32 -11.30 -5.05
C LEU A 101 -6.05 -12.14 -3.99
N LYS A 102 -6.76 -13.21 -4.38
CA LYS A 102 -7.38 -14.14 -3.44
C LYS A 102 -6.36 -14.86 -2.54
N MET A 103 -5.18 -15.18 -3.05
CA MET A 103 -4.08 -15.70 -2.24
C MET A 103 -3.64 -14.68 -1.19
N LEU A 104 -3.38 -13.44 -1.61
CA LEU A 104 -2.95 -12.36 -0.72
C LEU A 104 -3.99 -12.06 0.36
N GLN A 105 -5.27 -12.02 -0.01
CA GLN A 105 -6.38 -11.87 0.93
C GLN A 105 -6.33 -12.95 2.02
N LYS A 106 -6.20 -14.23 1.63
CA LYS A 106 -6.13 -15.34 2.59
C LYS A 106 -4.96 -15.26 3.55
N LEU A 107 -3.81 -14.78 3.07
CA LEU A 107 -2.62 -14.58 3.92
C LEU A 107 -2.84 -13.46 4.92
N LEU A 108 -3.42 -12.34 4.47
CA LEU A 108 -3.71 -11.19 5.32
C LEU A 108 -4.80 -11.51 6.37
N GLU A 109 -5.78 -12.35 6.03
CA GLU A 109 -6.84 -12.79 6.95
C GLU A 109 -6.32 -13.68 8.11
N THR A 110 -5.10 -14.21 8.01
CA THR A 110 -4.53 -15.02 9.10
C THR A 110 -4.24 -14.22 10.37
N ASN A 111 -4.08 -12.89 10.27
CA ASN A 111 -3.60 -12.01 11.33
C ASN A 111 -2.27 -12.48 11.96
N HIS A 112 -1.48 -13.27 11.23
CA HIS A 112 -0.16 -13.71 11.63
C HIS A 112 0.88 -12.87 10.89
N PHE A 113 1.65 -12.06 11.63
CA PHE A 113 2.54 -11.04 11.05
C PHE A 113 3.44 -11.57 9.92
N GLN A 114 4.02 -12.77 10.05
CA GLN A 114 4.86 -13.33 8.99
C GLN A 114 4.09 -13.58 7.68
N MET A 115 2.81 -13.97 7.75
CA MET A 115 1.97 -14.18 6.57
C MET A 115 1.52 -12.84 5.98
N GLU A 116 1.16 -11.88 6.84
CA GLU A 116 0.81 -10.52 6.42
C GLU A 116 1.99 -9.83 5.73
N LYS A 117 3.21 -10.00 6.26
CA LYS A 117 4.44 -9.50 5.65
C LYS A 117 4.66 -10.10 4.26
N LEU A 118 4.60 -11.43 4.12
CA LEU A 118 4.74 -12.09 2.82
C LEU A 118 3.69 -11.61 1.81
N ALA A 119 2.44 -11.45 2.25
CA ALA A 119 1.38 -10.93 1.40
C ALA A 119 1.62 -9.47 0.99
N THR A 120 2.11 -8.65 1.91
CA THR A 120 2.47 -7.24 1.64
C THR A 120 3.60 -7.15 0.63
N ASP A 121 4.68 -7.93 0.83
CA ASP A 121 5.84 -7.93 -0.05
C ASP A 121 5.45 -8.34 -1.48
N SER A 122 4.68 -9.42 -1.61
CA SER A 122 4.13 -9.90 -2.89
C SER A 122 3.17 -8.87 -3.53
N PHE A 123 2.31 -8.21 -2.75
CA PHE A 123 1.44 -7.13 -3.25
C PHE A 123 2.24 -5.94 -3.78
N VAL A 124 3.27 -5.49 -3.06
CA VAL A 124 4.11 -4.36 -3.46
C VAL A 124 4.88 -4.69 -4.75
N ASN A 125 5.37 -5.93 -4.88
CA ASN A 125 5.98 -6.38 -6.14
C ASN A 125 4.96 -6.34 -7.28
N PHE A 126 3.75 -6.86 -7.08
CA PHE A 126 2.67 -6.78 -8.06
C PHE A 126 2.29 -5.34 -8.44
N ALA A 127 2.32 -4.42 -7.48
CA ALA A 127 2.00 -3.01 -7.73
C ALA A 127 2.97 -2.35 -8.73
N ASN A 128 4.21 -2.84 -8.80
CA ASN A 128 5.25 -2.35 -9.71
C ASN A 128 5.26 -3.04 -11.08
N ILE A 129 4.43 -4.06 -11.29
CA ILE A 129 4.31 -4.72 -12.59
C ILE A 129 3.35 -3.90 -13.46
N GLU A 130 3.86 -3.41 -14.60
CA GLU A 130 3.03 -2.84 -15.66
C GLU A 130 2.27 -3.96 -16.36
N GLU A 131 0.97 -3.76 -16.56
CA GLU A 131 0.09 -4.75 -17.14
C GLU A 131 -0.41 -4.25 -18.49
N ASN A 132 -0.25 -5.06 -19.54
CA ASN A 132 -0.73 -4.70 -20.88
C ASN A 132 -2.26 -4.80 -21.03
N THR A 133 -2.94 -5.42 -20.07
CA THR A 133 -4.39 -5.61 -20.10
C THR A 133 -5.06 -4.74 -19.06
N PRO A 134 -6.05 -3.91 -19.42
CA PRO A 134 -6.80 -3.13 -18.46
C PRO A 134 -7.47 -4.01 -17.41
N ALA A 135 -7.44 -3.53 -16.17
CA ALA A 135 -7.86 -4.28 -15.01
C ALA A 135 -9.36 -4.07 -14.68
N TYR A 136 -10.24 -4.43 -15.60
CA TYR A 136 -11.69 -4.33 -15.37
C TYR A 136 -12.11 -5.15 -14.14
N HIS A 137 -12.90 -4.55 -13.24
CA HIS A 137 -13.52 -5.19 -12.07
C HIS A 137 -12.61 -5.62 -10.91
N ARG A 138 -11.40 -5.05 -10.75
CA ARG A 138 -10.59 -5.30 -9.55
C ARG A 138 -11.05 -4.43 -8.38
N GLU A 139 -11.28 -5.06 -7.24
CA GLU A 139 -11.65 -4.39 -5.99
C GLU A 139 -10.48 -4.44 -5.00
N TYR A 140 -10.09 -3.27 -4.48
CA TYR A 140 -9.00 -3.15 -3.51
C TYR A 140 -9.50 -2.79 -2.10
N ASP A 141 -10.82 -2.72 -1.88
CA ASP A 141 -11.46 -2.29 -0.63
C ASP A 141 -11.00 -3.09 0.59
N PHE A 142 -10.90 -4.42 0.42
CA PHE A 142 -10.35 -5.32 1.44
C PHE A 142 -8.90 -4.94 1.77
N PHE A 143 -8.04 -4.80 0.75
CA PHE A 143 -6.62 -4.50 0.91
C PHE A 143 -6.40 -3.14 1.59
N ILE A 144 -7.14 -2.09 1.16
CA ILE A 144 -7.07 -0.77 1.77
C ILE A 144 -7.45 -0.86 3.25
N SER A 145 -8.56 -1.52 3.57
CA SER A 145 -9.04 -1.63 4.95
C SER A 145 -8.07 -2.44 5.82
N LYS A 146 -7.52 -3.53 5.28
CA LYS A 146 -6.61 -4.42 5.99
C LYS A 146 -5.24 -3.79 6.20
N PHE A 147 -4.63 -3.21 5.16
CA PHE A 147 -3.34 -2.50 5.29
C PHE A 147 -3.46 -1.28 6.21
N ALA A 148 -4.57 -0.52 6.13
CA ALA A 148 -4.84 0.56 7.09
C ALA A 148 -4.92 0.03 8.54
N SER A 149 -5.56 -1.12 8.78
CA SER A 149 -5.59 -1.70 10.13
C SER A 149 -4.20 -2.07 10.67
N MET A 150 -3.30 -2.56 9.80
CA MET A 150 -1.92 -2.88 10.16
C MET A 150 -1.12 -1.64 10.57
N CYS A 151 -1.43 -0.46 10.02
CA CYS A 151 -0.83 0.82 10.38
C CYS A 151 -1.07 1.25 11.85
N TYR A 152 -1.99 0.59 12.56
CA TYR A 152 -2.29 0.85 13.98
C TYR A 152 -1.84 -0.27 14.92
N ALA A 153 -1.03 -1.23 14.46
CA ALA A 153 -0.54 -2.30 15.30
C ALA A 153 0.21 -1.73 16.52
N ASN A 154 -0.21 -2.09 17.73
CA ASN A 154 0.28 -1.51 19.00
C ASN A 154 0.69 -2.57 20.05
N ASN A 155 0.42 -3.86 19.82
CA ASN A 155 0.44 -4.88 20.87
C ASN A 155 1.49 -6.00 20.67
N SER A 156 2.67 -5.69 20.12
CA SER A 156 3.73 -6.69 19.95
C SER A 156 5.12 -6.06 19.75
N GLU A 157 6.17 -6.88 19.95
CA GLU A 157 7.54 -6.56 19.52
C GLU A 157 7.62 -6.24 18.02
N THR A 158 6.71 -6.82 17.23
CA THR A 158 6.59 -6.63 15.78
C THR A 158 5.71 -5.44 15.37
N SER A 159 5.21 -4.63 16.31
CA SER A 159 4.30 -3.51 16.01
C SER A 159 4.86 -2.57 14.95
N LYS A 160 6.13 -2.17 15.06
CA LYS A 160 6.78 -1.28 14.09
C LYS A 160 6.84 -1.90 12.70
N ASP A 161 7.22 -3.17 12.61
CA ASP A 161 7.31 -3.88 11.34
C ASP A 161 5.93 -4.10 10.70
N ALA A 162 4.90 -4.37 11.51
CA ALA A 162 3.52 -4.49 11.06
C ALA A 162 2.99 -3.16 10.52
N ARG A 163 3.27 -2.05 11.22
CA ARG A 163 2.92 -0.70 10.76
C ARG A 163 3.64 -0.33 9.47
N TYR A 164 4.92 -0.66 9.38
CA TYR A 164 5.72 -0.51 8.16
C TYR A 164 5.13 -1.29 6.99
N ALA A 165 4.78 -2.56 7.19
CA ALA A 165 4.12 -3.38 6.19
C ALA A 165 2.76 -2.79 5.77
N GLY A 166 1.94 -2.31 6.72
CA GLY A 166 0.69 -1.63 6.41
C GLY A 166 0.89 -0.40 5.49
N LEU A 167 1.86 0.45 5.81
CA LEU A 167 2.20 1.62 4.99
C LEU A 167 2.67 1.22 3.58
N ARG A 168 3.54 0.21 3.49
CA ARG A 168 4.01 -0.35 2.22
C ARG A 168 2.86 -0.86 1.35
N GLY A 169 1.92 -1.58 1.96
CA GLY A 169 0.73 -2.10 1.29
C GLY A 169 -0.19 -0.99 0.77
N LEU A 170 -0.53 -0.01 1.61
CA LEU A 170 -1.35 1.15 1.20
C LEU A 170 -0.69 1.95 0.07
N ARG A 171 0.62 2.19 0.16
CA ARG A 171 1.38 2.87 -0.89
C ARG A 171 1.34 2.09 -2.20
N GLY A 172 1.51 0.76 -2.14
CA GLY A 172 1.37 -0.11 -3.31
C GLY A 172 -0.02 -0.03 -3.96
N VAL A 173 -1.10 0.01 -3.16
CA VAL A 173 -2.47 0.16 -3.69
C VAL A 173 -2.63 1.50 -4.41
N MET A 174 -2.14 2.60 -3.81
CA MET A 174 -2.17 3.92 -4.42
C MET A 174 -1.42 3.94 -5.76
N TRP A 175 -0.25 3.33 -5.82
CA TRP A 175 0.54 3.25 -7.06
C TRP A 175 -0.19 2.48 -8.16
N LYS A 176 -0.87 1.39 -7.78
CA LYS A 176 -1.63 0.58 -8.73
C LYS A 176 -2.85 1.34 -9.28
N LEU A 177 -3.56 2.07 -8.43
CA LEU A 177 -4.79 2.79 -8.80
C LEU A 177 -4.54 4.15 -9.47
N THR A 178 -3.37 4.76 -9.25
CA THR A 178 -3.03 6.04 -9.90
C THR A 178 -2.43 5.86 -11.29
N THR A 179 -1.98 4.65 -11.63
CA THR A 179 -1.36 4.34 -12.93
C THR A 179 -2.38 3.88 -13.97
N ASP A 180 -3.52 3.30 -13.55
CA ASP A 180 -4.58 2.84 -14.45
C ASP A 180 -5.78 3.82 -14.45
N PRO A 181 -5.99 4.61 -15.52
CA PRO A 181 -7.07 5.60 -15.58
C PRO A 181 -8.47 4.97 -15.67
N LEU A 182 -8.58 3.65 -15.88
CA LEU A 182 -9.84 2.93 -15.97
C LEU A 182 -10.32 2.37 -14.62
N GLN A 183 -9.51 2.50 -13.56
CA GLN A 183 -9.85 2.05 -12.22
C GLN A 183 -10.74 3.02 -11.44
N THR A 184 -11.40 2.49 -10.41
CA THR A 184 -12.11 3.32 -9.43
C THR A 184 -11.14 4.31 -8.80
N SER A 185 -11.55 5.58 -8.76
CA SER A 185 -10.73 6.65 -8.22
C SER A 185 -10.39 6.41 -6.75
N ILE A 186 -9.10 6.19 -6.45
CA ILE A 186 -8.57 6.06 -5.09
C ILE A 186 -8.86 7.30 -4.23
N TRP A 187 -9.17 8.43 -4.87
CA TRP A 187 -9.43 9.73 -4.25
C TRP A 187 -10.79 9.85 -3.56
N GLY A 188 -11.64 8.83 -3.63
CA GLY A 188 -12.91 8.80 -2.91
C GLY A 188 -12.73 8.87 -1.39
N ARG A 189 -13.64 9.57 -0.70
CA ARG A 189 -13.62 9.73 0.77
C ARG A 189 -13.53 8.38 1.50
N GLN A 190 -14.24 7.36 1.02
CA GLN A 190 -14.23 6.00 1.57
C GLN A 190 -12.83 5.37 1.70
N TYR A 191 -11.86 5.81 0.90
CA TYR A 191 -10.47 5.37 0.96
C TYR A 191 -9.59 6.39 1.68
N MET A 192 -9.71 7.67 1.37
CA MET A 192 -8.88 8.73 1.97
C MET A 192 -9.11 8.86 3.48
N ASP A 193 -10.33 8.62 3.97
CA ASP A 193 -10.67 8.58 5.40
C ASP A 193 -10.00 7.41 6.14
N LYS A 194 -9.38 6.46 5.43
CA LYS A 194 -8.56 5.38 6.00
C LYS A 194 -7.07 5.63 5.78
N ILE A 195 -6.69 6.05 4.56
CA ILE A 195 -5.30 6.23 4.15
C ILE A 195 -4.65 7.39 4.90
N ILE A 196 -5.28 8.57 4.91
CA ILE A 196 -4.69 9.77 5.54
C ILE A 196 -4.48 9.58 7.05
N PRO A 197 -5.48 9.14 7.83
CA PRO A 197 -5.26 8.90 9.26
C PRO A 197 -4.18 7.84 9.52
N SER A 198 -4.04 6.83 8.66
CA SER A 198 -3.00 5.79 8.79
C SER A 198 -1.60 6.37 8.60
N ILE A 199 -1.44 7.26 7.62
CA ILE A 199 -0.20 8.00 7.37
C ILE A 199 0.10 8.91 8.57
N LEU A 200 -0.86 9.75 8.99
CA LEU A 200 -0.65 10.73 10.04
C LEU A 200 -0.37 10.08 11.40
N PHE A 201 -1.00 8.94 11.71
CA PHE A 201 -0.70 8.18 12.92
C PHE A 201 0.77 7.74 12.97
N ASN A 202 1.31 7.24 11.86
CA ASN A 202 2.71 6.80 11.80
C ASN A 202 3.71 7.95 11.69
N LEU A 203 3.28 9.10 11.17
CA LEU A 203 4.09 10.32 11.15
C LEU A 203 4.31 10.90 12.56
N GLN A 204 3.36 10.67 13.47
CA GLN A 204 3.39 11.14 14.86
C GLN A 204 4.36 10.40 15.75
N GLU A 205 4.94 9.28 15.29
CA GLU A 205 5.80 8.47 16.13
C GLU A 205 6.96 9.30 16.69
N GLU A 206 7.08 9.29 18.02
CA GLU A 206 8.11 10.03 18.71
C GLU A 206 9.48 9.46 18.36
N ASP A 207 10.35 10.37 17.93
CA ASP A 207 11.77 10.13 17.76
C ASP A 207 12.34 9.58 19.08
N SER A 208 13.11 8.48 19.01
CA SER A 208 13.97 8.07 20.11
C SER A 208 14.85 9.25 20.56
N GLU A 209 15.41 9.22 21.77
CA GLU A 209 16.20 10.35 22.29
C GLU A 209 17.34 10.77 21.35
N GLU A 210 17.94 9.82 20.61
CA GLU A 210 18.96 10.06 19.57
C GLU A 210 18.47 10.85 18.33
N SER A 211 17.17 10.86 18.05
CA SER A 211 16.59 11.56 16.89
C SER A 211 16.07 12.97 17.20
N ARG A 212 16.11 13.39 18.48
CA ARG A 212 15.75 14.76 18.90
C ARG A 212 16.78 15.81 18.47
N GLU A 213 18.08 15.47 18.43
CA GLU A 213 19.14 16.36 17.92
C GLU A 213 19.01 16.64 16.41
N LYS A 214 18.42 15.70 15.65
CA LYS A 214 18.16 15.85 14.20
C LYS A 214 16.95 16.72 13.87
N ARG A 215 16.10 17.11 14.84
CA ARG A 215 14.89 17.93 14.59
C ARG A 215 15.18 19.30 13.96
N ASN A 216 16.32 19.92 14.31
CA ASN A 216 16.71 21.19 13.70
C ASN A 216 17.14 21.04 12.24
N ASN A 217 17.69 19.89 11.85
CA ASN A 217 17.99 19.56 10.46
C ASN A 217 16.76 19.03 9.70
N HIS A 218 15.75 18.50 10.38
CA HIS A 218 14.60 17.85 9.72
C HIS A 218 13.73 18.86 8.96
N PHE A 219 13.55 20.09 9.48
CA PHE A 219 12.90 21.17 8.73
C PHE A 219 13.65 21.53 7.45
N SER A 220 14.99 21.45 7.43
CA SER A 220 15.78 21.74 6.22
C SER A 220 15.61 20.70 5.10
N VAL A 221 15.23 19.46 5.45
CA VAL A 221 14.95 18.38 4.50
C VAL A 221 13.50 18.46 3.99
N ILE A 222 12.56 18.88 4.84
CA ILE A 222 11.15 19.09 4.46
C ILE A 222 11.01 20.16 3.39
N ASP A 223 11.85 21.19 3.47
CA ASP A 223 11.80 22.39 2.64
C ASP A 223 12.35 22.16 1.22
N GLN A 224 12.70 20.92 0.88
CA GLN A 224 13.17 20.54 -0.45
C GLN A 224 12.02 19.91 -1.27
N PRO A 225 12.01 20.12 -2.60
CA PRO A 225 11.12 19.39 -3.50
C PRO A 225 11.33 17.88 -3.34
N TYR A 226 10.23 17.12 -3.36
CA TYR A 226 10.26 15.67 -3.16
C TYR A 226 11.20 14.97 -4.17
N ALA A 227 12.33 14.42 -3.68
CA ALA A 227 13.22 13.57 -4.45
C ALA A 227 12.84 12.10 -4.21
N MET A 228 12.45 11.41 -5.28
CA MET A 228 11.94 10.04 -5.24
C MET A 228 13.10 9.02 -5.27
N ASP A 229 14.00 9.03 -4.28
CA ASP A 229 15.04 7.99 -4.21
C ASP A 229 14.78 6.99 -3.08
N GLY A 230 14.66 5.72 -3.45
CA GLY A 230 14.43 4.61 -2.54
C GLY A 230 13.05 4.57 -1.86
N VAL A 231 12.85 3.50 -1.07
CA VAL A 231 11.71 3.36 -0.16
C VAL A 231 12.26 3.50 1.25
N ALA A 232 11.76 4.46 2.03
CA ALA A 232 12.22 4.69 3.38
C ALA A 232 12.11 3.42 4.25
N GLU A 233 13.05 3.23 5.19
CA GLU A 233 13.21 1.98 5.93
C GLU A 233 12.45 1.91 7.26
N ASN A 234 11.93 3.04 7.75
CA ASN A 234 11.18 3.10 9.02
C ASN A 234 9.76 3.68 8.82
N PRO A 235 8.80 3.34 9.70
CA PRO A 235 7.40 3.77 9.56
C PRO A 235 7.21 5.27 9.41
N LYS A 236 7.90 6.08 10.22
CA LYS A 236 7.76 7.54 10.21
C LYS A 236 8.26 8.17 8.92
N ALA A 237 9.46 7.79 8.47
CA ALA A 237 10.03 8.28 7.22
C ALA A 237 9.20 7.81 6.01
N LEU A 238 8.69 6.57 6.03
CA LEU A 238 7.81 6.07 4.99
C LEU A 238 6.45 6.78 4.99
N ALA A 239 5.91 7.14 6.15
CA ALA A 239 4.69 7.93 6.25
C ALA A 239 4.87 9.34 5.67
N ASP A 240 5.98 10.02 5.96
CA ASP A 240 6.31 11.31 5.34
C ASP A 240 6.43 11.18 3.81
N GLN A 241 7.22 10.20 3.35
CA GLN A 241 7.38 9.90 1.93
C GLN A 241 6.02 9.66 1.25
N PHE A 242 5.18 8.83 1.87
CA PHE A 242 3.87 8.47 1.32
C PHE A 242 2.91 9.67 1.29
N LEU A 243 2.91 10.54 2.32
CA LEU A 243 2.12 11.77 2.31
C LEU A 243 2.51 12.66 1.12
N ARG A 244 3.80 12.88 0.92
CA ARG A 244 4.31 13.74 -0.17
C ARG A 244 3.98 13.18 -1.55
N GLU A 245 4.17 11.88 -1.75
CA GLU A 245 3.78 11.20 -3.00
C GLU A 245 2.28 11.32 -3.28
N LEU A 246 1.46 11.13 -2.24
CA LEU A 246 0.01 11.28 -2.34
C LEU A 246 -0.37 12.68 -2.77
N MET A 247 0.20 13.72 -2.14
CA MET A 247 -0.07 15.10 -2.50
C MET A 247 0.43 15.47 -3.90
N ALA A 248 1.58 14.95 -4.33
CA ALA A 248 2.13 15.19 -5.66
C ALA A 248 1.28 14.60 -6.79
N LYS A 249 0.61 13.47 -6.52
CA LYS A 249 -0.30 12.80 -7.46
C LYS A 249 -1.76 13.25 -7.36
N ALA A 250 -2.14 13.93 -6.28
CA ALA A 250 -3.51 14.36 -6.06
C ALA A 250 -3.99 15.30 -7.19
N PRO A 251 -5.21 15.08 -7.74
CA PRO A 251 -5.88 16.05 -8.58
C PRO A 251 -5.98 17.41 -7.89
N PHE A 252 -6.01 18.46 -8.71
CA PHE A 252 -6.15 19.83 -8.23
C PHE A 252 -7.41 20.01 -7.38
N GLY A 253 -7.29 20.71 -6.24
CA GLY A 253 -8.43 21.09 -5.40
C GLY A 253 -9.10 19.93 -4.66
N LEU A 254 -8.38 18.82 -4.45
CA LEU A 254 -8.97 17.61 -3.89
C LEU A 254 -9.18 17.71 -2.36
N VAL A 255 -10.33 18.25 -1.98
CA VAL A 255 -10.80 18.37 -0.60
C VAL A 255 -10.80 17.02 0.15
N SER A 256 -11.02 15.90 -0.54
CA SER A 256 -11.04 14.57 0.10
C SER A 256 -9.71 14.14 0.72
N VAL A 257 -8.60 14.82 0.37
CA VAL A 257 -7.28 14.56 0.98
C VAL A 257 -7.02 15.50 2.14
N LEU A 258 -7.45 16.77 2.07
CA LEU A 258 -7.24 17.74 3.15
C LEU A 258 -8.24 17.60 4.31
N ASP A 259 -9.51 17.27 4.03
CA ASP A 259 -10.54 17.09 5.07
C ASP A 259 -10.08 16.11 6.17
N PRO A 260 -9.55 14.91 5.85
CA PRO A 260 -9.06 13.99 6.87
C PRO A 260 -7.83 14.51 7.62
N VAL A 261 -6.96 15.33 6.99
CA VAL A 261 -5.81 15.95 7.67
C VAL A 261 -6.27 16.95 8.72
N LEU A 262 -7.20 17.83 8.35
CA LEU A 262 -7.80 18.81 9.26
C LEU A 262 -8.49 18.11 10.42
N LYS A 263 -9.34 17.13 10.12
CA LYS A 263 -10.07 16.32 11.10
C LYS A 263 -9.11 15.59 12.05
N HIS A 264 -8.00 15.05 11.55
CA HIS A 264 -6.97 14.43 12.38
C HIS A 264 -6.35 15.41 13.37
N CYS A 265 -6.05 16.63 12.91
CA CYS A 265 -5.51 17.66 13.79
C CYS A 265 -6.52 18.11 14.87
N ASP A 266 -7.80 18.22 14.50
CA ASP A 266 -8.89 18.56 15.43
C ASP A 266 -9.06 17.48 16.51
N LEU A 267 -9.18 16.21 16.10
CA LEU A 267 -9.45 15.08 16.99
C LEU A 267 -8.28 14.75 17.92
N HIS A 268 -7.05 14.98 17.47
CA HIS A 268 -5.82 14.62 18.21
C HIS A 268 -5.11 15.83 18.82
N THR A 269 -5.84 16.95 18.99
CA THR A 269 -5.38 18.21 19.62
C THR A 269 -4.07 18.76 19.05
N LYS A 270 -3.83 18.56 17.75
CA LYS A 270 -2.55 18.95 17.10
C LYS A 270 -2.44 20.44 16.78
N TRP A 271 -3.50 21.19 17.04
CA TRP A 271 -3.52 22.65 16.94
C TRP A 271 -3.03 23.34 18.21
N GLU A 272 -2.91 22.67 19.35
CA GLU A 272 -2.52 23.37 20.58
C GLU A 272 -1.08 23.89 20.49
N PRO A 273 -0.82 25.16 20.88
CA PRO A 273 0.51 25.72 20.81
C PRO A 273 1.52 25.02 21.76
N PRO A 274 2.74 24.72 21.31
CA PRO A 274 3.25 24.90 19.95
C PRO A 274 2.74 23.81 18.97
N PRO A 275 2.16 24.16 17.81
CA PRO A 275 1.52 23.20 16.90
C PRO A 275 2.53 22.50 15.98
N ILE A 276 3.58 21.91 16.56
CA ILE A 276 4.75 21.40 15.83
C ILE A 276 4.35 20.35 14.78
N PHE A 277 3.48 19.41 15.15
CA PHE A 277 3.02 18.37 14.25
C PHE A 277 2.23 18.96 13.07
N ALA A 278 1.28 19.85 13.34
CA ALA A 278 0.48 20.48 12.28
C ALA A 278 1.36 21.33 11.35
N VAL A 279 2.29 22.12 11.88
CA VAL A 279 3.26 22.89 11.08
C VAL A 279 4.07 21.96 10.17
N TYR A 280 4.61 20.88 10.73
CA TYR A 280 5.35 19.88 9.96
C TYR A 280 4.51 19.31 8.80
N THR A 281 3.29 18.83 9.11
CA THR A 281 2.42 18.18 8.14
C THR A 281 2.02 19.13 7.02
N PHE A 282 1.61 20.37 7.34
CA PHE A 282 1.19 21.33 6.33
C PHE A 282 2.36 21.85 5.49
N ARG A 283 3.58 21.98 6.05
CA ARG A 283 4.77 22.26 5.23
C ARG A 283 5.04 21.12 4.24
N ALA A 284 5.04 19.87 4.70
CA ALA A 284 5.24 18.71 3.83
C ALA A 284 4.21 18.66 2.68
N ILE A 285 2.94 18.98 2.97
CA ILE A 285 1.89 19.11 1.96
C ILE A 285 2.21 20.25 0.98
N MET A 286 2.54 21.45 1.48
CA MET A 286 2.80 22.64 0.66
C MET A 286 3.95 22.46 -0.33
N TYR A 287 5.02 21.76 0.05
CA TYR A 287 6.14 21.44 -0.83
C TYR A 287 5.85 20.33 -1.85
N SER A 288 4.71 19.65 -1.72
CA SER A 288 4.37 18.50 -2.56
C SER A 288 3.22 18.77 -3.54
N VAL A 289 2.40 19.80 -3.31
CA VAL A 289 1.26 20.13 -4.16
C VAL A 289 1.65 21.01 -5.35
N LYS A 290 0.89 20.90 -6.44
CA LYS A 290 1.10 21.72 -7.65
C LYS A 290 0.67 23.18 -7.49
N ASP A 291 -0.43 23.42 -6.77
CA ASP A 291 -0.90 24.77 -6.43
C ASP A 291 -1.03 24.88 -4.90
N PRO A 292 -0.14 25.62 -4.22
CA PRO A 292 -0.24 25.81 -2.79
C PRO A 292 -1.46 26.63 -2.34
N SER A 293 -2.09 27.38 -3.25
CA SER A 293 -3.19 28.31 -2.93
C SER A 293 -4.42 27.60 -2.36
N PHE A 294 -4.75 26.40 -2.86
CA PHE A 294 -5.90 25.65 -2.34
C PHE A 294 -5.71 25.18 -0.89
N VAL A 295 -4.47 24.88 -0.49
CA VAL A 295 -4.14 24.46 0.88
C VAL A 295 -4.32 25.64 1.83
N ILE A 296 -3.86 26.83 1.42
CA ILE A 296 -4.06 28.07 2.17
C ILE A 296 -5.55 28.37 2.31
N GLN A 297 -6.31 28.33 1.21
CA GLN A 297 -7.75 28.58 1.23
C GLN A 297 -8.50 27.58 2.14
N ALA A 298 -8.12 26.30 2.11
CA ALA A 298 -8.70 25.29 2.98
C ALA A 298 -8.45 25.58 4.46
N LEU A 299 -7.23 26.02 4.82
CA LEU A 299 -6.90 26.41 6.19
C LEU A 299 -7.59 27.69 6.65
N ILE A 300 -7.73 28.70 5.78
CA ILE A 300 -8.50 29.92 6.07
C ILE A 300 -9.96 29.54 6.36
N THR A 301 -10.55 28.75 5.46
CA THR A 301 -11.93 28.25 5.62
C THR A 301 -12.08 27.44 6.92
N HIS A 302 -11.08 26.62 7.27
CA HIS A 302 -11.08 25.87 8.54
C HIS A 302 -11.03 26.80 9.75
N LEU A 303 -10.18 27.84 9.72
CA LEU A 303 -10.08 28.83 10.79
C LEU A 303 -11.41 29.57 11.01
N GLU A 304 -12.09 29.95 9.93
CA GLU A 304 -13.42 30.58 9.96
C GLU A 304 -14.47 29.65 10.58
N ASN A 305 -14.49 28.37 10.17
CA ASN A 305 -15.36 27.34 10.73
C ASN A 305 -15.08 27.08 12.23
N MET A 306 -13.84 27.28 12.67
CA MET A 306 -13.40 27.14 14.05
C MET A 306 -13.58 28.41 14.89
N SER A 307 -14.38 29.38 14.44
CA SER A 307 -14.63 30.67 15.11
C SER A 307 -15.09 30.54 16.57
N ASN A 308 -15.88 29.50 16.90
CA ASN A 308 -16.37 29.25 18.26
C ASN A 308 -15.47 28.31 19.10
N SER A 309 -14.35 27.85 18.56
CA SER A 309 -13.42 26.96 19.26
C SER A 309 -12.51 27.71 20.26
N ASN A 310 -11.77 26.95 21.07
CA ASN A 310 -10.82 27.51 22.03
C ASN A 310 -9.81 28.46 21.35
N ALA A 311 -9.46 29.55 22.03
CA ALA A 311 -8.50 30.52 21.52
C ALA A 311 -7.14 29.87 21.19
N SER A 312 -6.70 28.89 21.98
CA SER A 312 -5.48 28.11 21.72
C SER A 312 -5.49 27.44 20.35
N VAL A 313 -6.60 26.80 19.98
CA VAL A 313 -6.78 26.11 18.70
C VAL A 313 -6.72 27.12 17.54
N ARG A 314 -7.44 28.24 17.65
CA ARG A 314 -7.40 29.30 16.62
C ARG A 314 -6.00 29.92 16.46
N ILE A 315 -5.29 30.13 17.56
CA ILE A 315 -3.88 30.59 17.54
C ILE A 315 -3.01 29.56 16.82
N GLY A 316 -3.17 28.27 17.11
CA GLY A 316 -2.43 27.21 16.44
C GLY A 316 -2.64 27.14 14.94
N ILE A 317 -3.90 27.21 14.50
CA ILE A 317 -4.23 27.25 13.06
C ILE A 317 -3.60 28.49 12.40
N ALA A 318 -3.66 29.66 13.05
CA ALA A 318 -3.03 30.89 12.56
C ALA A 318 -1.49 30.78 12.50
N MET A 319 -0.85 30.11 13.47
CA MET A 319 0.59 29.83 13.44
C MET A 319 0.96 28.92 12.26
N VAL A 320 0.16 27.88 11.97
CA VAL A 320 0.36 27.02 10.80
C VAL A 320 0.23 27.83 9.52
N LEU A 321 -0.84 28.62 9.35
CA LEU A 321 -1.02 29.52 8.21
C LEU A 321 0.19 30.44 8.02
N SER A 322 0.64 31.12 9.08
CA SER A 322 1.82 31.99 9.03
C SER A 322 3.09 31.25 8.62
N SER A 323 3.23 29.98 8.98
CA SER A 323 4.41 29.17 8.66
C SER A 323 4.46 28.69 7.22
N ILE A 324 3.31 28.64 6.53
CA ILE A 324 3.20 28.10 5.17
C ILE A 324 2.98 29.18 4.10
N VAL A 325 2.42 30.35 4.44
CA VAL A 325 2.16 31.43 3.48
C VAL A 325 3.45 31.91 2.80
N SER A 326 4.58 31.90 3.52
CA SER A 326 5.89 32.22 2.94
C SER A 326 6.34 31.24 1.84
N ILE A 327 5.87 29.98 1.88
CA ILE A 327 6.21 28.93 0.92
C ILE A 327 5.47 29.18 -0.42
N ALA A 328 4.21 29.61 -0.36
CA ALA A 328 3.44 29.98 -1.55
C ALA A 328 4.07 31.16 -2.31
N GLY A 329 4.62 32.15 -1.59
CA GLY A 329 5.31 33.30 -2.19
C GLY A 329 6.56 32.93 -3.01
N THR A 330 7.16 31.77 -2.77
CA THR A 330 8.32 31.28 -3.54
C THR A 330 7.95 30.40 -4.74
N SER A 331 6.73 29.86 -4.78
CA SER A 331 6.24 28.94 -5.81
C SER A 331 5.30 29.62 -6.82
N ILE A 332 4.79 30.81 -6.48
CA ILE A 332 4.04 31.69 -7.38
C ILE A 332 5.05 32.65 -8.03
N GLY A 333 5.48 32.35 -9.26
CA GLY A 333 6.17 33.34 -10.11
C GLY A 333 5.28 34.57 -10.36
N PRO A 334 5.83 35.68 -10.91
CA PRO A 334 5.20 37.00 -10.99
C PRO A 334 4.05 37.07 -12.01
N SER A 335 3.00 36.28 -11.82
CA SER A 335 1.83 36.20 -12.71
C SER A 335 0.56 36.75 -12.06
N LEU A 336 0.66 37.46 -10.93
CA LEU A 336 -0.44 38.17 -10.28
C LEU A 336 -0.23 39.69 -10.21
N ILE A 337 0.74 40.23 -10.97
CA ILE A 337 0.82 41.67 -11.26
C ILE A 337 0.63 41.82 -12.77
N GLY A 338 -0.62 41.86 -13.19
CA GLY A 338 -1.06 42.12 -14.56
C GLY A 338 -2.43 42.77 -14.54
#